data_AF-U3PBN2-F1
#
_entry.id   AF-U3PBN2-F1
#
_cell.length_a   1.000
_cell.length_b   1.000
_cell.length_c   1.000
_cell.angle_alpha   90.00
_cell.angle_beta   90.00
_cell.angle_gamma   90.00
#
_symmetry.space_group_name_H-M   'P 1'
#
loop_
_entity.id
_entity.type
_entity.pdbx_description
1 polymer ?
#
loop_
_entity_poly.entity_id
_entity_poly.type
_entity_poly.pdbx_seq_one_letter_code
_entity_poly.pdbx_strand_id
1 'polypeptide(L)'
;MTALATSRLSPGEVCDSVAALIGNTPLVELRSLTAGLKARILVKLEGRNPGGFSKDRTALSMIRTAEASGALAPGATIVEATSGNTGIGLALIGRLTGYPVIIVHSADISNEKRKVLAAYGARLVEAVWDAAPDDPANPRAVADRIAQEIPGAWRPAQFANTANPAA
;
A
#
# COMPACT_ATOMS: atom_id res chain seq x y z
N MET A 1 -13.98 5.57 -15.88
CA MET A 1 -12.77 5.21 -15.13
C MET A 1 -11.57 5.43 -16.04
N THR A 2 -10.73 6.41 -15.74
CA THR A 2 -9.54 6.71 -16.55
C THR A 2 -8.46 5.70 -16.22
N ALA A 3 -8.03 4.92 -17.21
CA ALA A 3 -6.95 3.96 -17.05
C ALA A 3 -5.61 4.70 -16.87
N LEU A 4 -4.90 4.42 -15.78
CA LEU A 4 -3.61 5.02 -15.47
C LEU A 4 -2.49 4.28 -16.22
N ALA A 5 -2.05 4.83 -17.35
CA ALA A 5 -0.97 4.29 -18.17
C ALA A 5 0.40 4.33 -17.44
N THR A 6 1.27 3.36 -17.76
CA THR A 6 2.63 3.23 -17.22
C THR A 6 3.67 3.58 -18.29
N SER A 7 3.79 4.86 -18.65
CA SER A 7 4.94 5.40 -19.40
C SER A 7 6.00 5.93 -18.42
N ARG A 8 7.28 5.99 -18.85
CA ARG A 8 8.27 6.80 -18.13
C ARG A 8 7.89 8.26 -18.34
N LEU A 9 7.49 8.92 -17.27
CA LEU A 9 7.11 10.33 -17.31
C LEU A 9 8.31 11.19 -17.67
N SER A 10 8.12 12.06 -18.65
CA SER A 10 9.10 13.07 -19.05
C SER A 10 9.01 14.30 -18.13
N PRO A 11 10.10 15.09 -17.97
CA PRO A 11 10.04 16.34 -17.23
C PRO A 11 8.94 17.26 -17.79
N GLY A 12 8.02 17.70 -16.92
CA GLY A 12 6.91 18.59 -17.29
C GLY A 12 5.64 17.88 -17.80
N GLU A 13 5.63 16.55 -17.84
CA GLU A 13 4.43 15.78 -18.20
C GLU A 13 3.34 15.92 -17.13
N VAL A 14 2.11 16.21 -17.57
CA VAL A 14 0.94 16.33 -16.70
C VAL A 14 0.35 14.93 -16.48
N CYS A 15 0.18 14.54 -15.22
CA CYS A 15 -0.42 13.25 -14.85
C CYS A 15 -1.85 13.42 -14.37
N ASP A 16 -2.73 12.49 -14.75
CA ASP A 16 -4.14 12.49 -14.35
C ASP A 16 -4.35 12.05 -12.88
N SER A 17 -3.34 11.46 -12.25
CA SER A 17 -3.38 11.06 -10.85
C SER A 17 -1.99 10.97 -10.25
N VAL A 18 -1.89 11.25 -8.94
CA VAL A 18 -0.69 10.97 -8.13
C VAL A 18 -0.29 9.51 -8.22
N ALA A 19 -1.23 8.57 -8.41
CA ALA A 19 -0.93 7.15 -8.56
C ALA A 19 -0.09 6.83 -9.81
N ALA A 20 -0.11 7.67 -10.86
CA ALA A 20 0.75 7.52 -12.03
C ALA A 20 2.24 7.79 -11.71
N LEU A 21 2.52 8.47 -10.60
CA LEU A 21 3.88 8.75 -10.13
C LEU A 21 4.48 7.60 -9.30
N ILE A 22 3.70 6.55 -9.00
CA ILE A 22 4.20 5.38 -8.28
C ILE A 22 5.09 4.57 -9.22
N GLY A 23 6.29 4.25 -8.74
CA GLY A 23 7.31 3.56 -9.50
C GLY A 23 8.35 4.50 -10.08
N ASN A 24 9.14 4.00 -11.04
CA ASN A 24 10.22 4.75 -11.70
C ASN A 24 11.15 5.53 -10.75
N THR A 25 11.31 5.04 -9.52
CA THR A 25 12.10 5.70 -8.48
C THR A 25 13.58 5.74 -8.85
N PRO A 26 14.34 6.76 -8.42
CA PRO A 26 15.74 6.89 -8.80
C PRO A 26 16.61 5.73 -8.29
N LEU A 27 17.67 5.46 -9.05
CA LEU A 27 18.78 4.60 -8.63
C LEU A 27 20.00 5.50 -8.45
N VAL A 28 20.59 5.50 -7.25
CA VAL A 28 21.72 6.37 -6.90
C VAL A 28 22.93 5.53 -6.55
N GLU A 29 24.08 5.89 -7.10
CA GLU A 29 25.34 5.23 -6.81
C GLU A 29 25.94 5.73 -5.50
N LEU A 30 26.26 4.81 -4.57
CA LEU A 30 26.88 5.15 -3.29
C LEU A 30 28.40 5.23 -3.44
N ARG A 31 28.96 6.42 -3.67
CA ARG A 31 30.40 6.56 -3.92
C ARG A 31 31.26 6.64 -2.66
N SER A 32 30.84 7.44 -1.66
CA SER A 32 31.65 7.71 -0.47
C SER A 32 31.79 6.50 0.44
N LEU A 33 30.68 5.80 0.74
CA LEU A 33 30.65 4.65 1.65
C LEU A 33 31.26 3.37 1.04
N THR A 34 31.50 3.36 -0.26
CA THR A 34 31.97 2.16 -0.99
C THR A 34 33.33 2.36 -1.65
N ALA A 35 34.04 3.43 -1.27
CA ALA A 35 35.39 3.70 -1.73
C ALA A 35 36.30 2.49 -1.48
N GLY A 36 36.98 2.02 -2.52
CA GLY A 36 37.86 0.85 -2.47
C GLY A 36 37.17 -0.50 -2.75
N LEU A 37 35.84 -0.55 -2.84
CA LEU A 37 35.15 -1.75 -3.30
C LEU A 37 35.27 -1.90 -4.83
N LYS A 38 35.51 -3.13 -5.29
CA LYS A 38 35.50 -3.45 -6.73
C LYS A 38 34.08 -3.50 -7.30
N ALA A 39 33.09 -3.77 -6.45
CA ALA A 39 31.69 -3.87 -6.85
C ALA A 39 31.02 -2.49 -6.89
N ARG A 40 30.19 -2.26 -7.91
CA ARG A 40 29.33 -1.07 -7.99
C ARG A 40 28.11 -1.26 -7.10
N ILE A 41 27.92 -0.37 -6.12
CA ILE A 41 26.77 -0.41 -5.21
C ILE A 41 25.78 0.71 -5.57
N LEU A 42 24.53 0.31 -5.76
CA LEU A 42 23.42 1.17 -6.17
C LEU A 42 22.29 1.08 -5.15
N VAL A 43 21.67 2.22 -4.83
CA VAL A 43 20.53 2.31 -3.92
C VAL A 43 19.29 2.70 -4.71
N LYS A 44 18.25 1.88 -4.60
CA LYS A 44 16.93 2.15 -5.17
C LYS A 44 16.11 2.97 -4.18
N LEU A 45 15.84 4.23 -4.50
CA LEU A 45 15.22 5.19 -3.59
C LEU A 45 13.68 5.07 -3.57
N GLU A 46 13.17 3.96 -3.06
CA GLU A 46 11.73 3.69 -2.96
C GLU A 46 10.96 4.67 -2.04
N GLY A 47 11.67 5.44 -1.22
CA GLY A 47 11.08 6.55 -0.47
C GLY A 47 10.60 7.72 -1.35
N ARG A 48 10.88 7.69 -2.66
CA ARG A 48 10.43 8.70 -3.62
C ARG A 48 9.10 8.37 -4.29
N ASN A 49 8.45 7.26 -3.95
CA ASN A 49 7.05 7.09 -4.31
C ASN A 49 6.19 8.13 -3.54
N PRO A 50 5.02 8.55 -4.06
CA PRO A 50 4.21 9.61 -3.48
C PRO A 50 3.73 9.39 -2.03
N GLY A 51 3.45 8.14 -1.65
CA GLY A 51 3.12 7.73 -0.28
C GLY A 51 4.35 7.62 0.62
N GLY A 52 5.57 7.75 0.05
CA GLY A 52 6.84 7.81 0.77
C GLY A 52 7.52 6.45 0.98
N PHE A 53 6.98 5.36 0.42
CA PHE A 53 7.46 4.01 0.68
C PHE A 53 7.34 3.07 -0.53
N SER A 54 8.05 1.94 -0.51
CA SER A 54 7.95 0.91 -1.57
C SER A 54 6.58 0.26 -1.67
N LYS A 55 5.80 0.27 -0.58
CA LYS A 55 4.48 -0.39 -0.51
C LYS A 55 3.40 0.30 -1.32
N ASP A 56 3.65 1.49 -1.83
CA ASP A 56 2.79 2.15 -2.82
C ASP A 56 2.63 1.28 -4.07
N ARG A 57 3.73 0.64 -4.52
CA ARG A 57 3.72 -0.28 -5.67
C ARG A 57 2.79 -1.46 -5.43
N THR A 58 2.96 -2.10 -4.27
CA THR A 58 2.21 -3.31 -3.93
C THR A 58 0.74 -3.00 -3.73
N ALA A 59 0.42 -1.85 -3.11
CA ALA A 59 -0.96 -1.39 -2.96
C ALA A 59 -1.62 -1.13 -4.32
N LEU A 60 -0.93 -0.38 -5.20
CA LEU A 60 -1.43 -0.09 -6.55
C LEU A 60 -1.61 -1.38 -7.37
N SER A 61 -0.64 -2.29 -7.34
CA SER A 61 -0.67 -3.57 -8.05
C SER A 61 -1.84 -4.45 -7.60
N MET A 62 -2.02 -4.62 -6.29
CA MET A 62 -3.12 -5.42 -5.73
C MET A 62 -4.48 -4.83 -6.08
N ILE A 63 -4.65 -3.50 -5.96
CA ILE A 63 -5.92 -2.81 -6.30
C ILE A 63 -6.22 -2.98 -7.79
N ARG A 64 -5.28 -2.67 -8.67
CA ARG A 64 -5.49 -2.80 -10.13
C ARG A 64 -5.81 -4.23 -10.54
N THR A 65 -5.14 -5.20 -9.94
CA THR A 65 -5.39 -6.62 -10.22
C THR A 65 -6.79 -7.02 -9.78
N ALA A 66 -7.25 -6.53 -8.62
CA ALA A 66 -8.59 -6.81 -8.11
C ALA A 66 -9.69 -6.07 -8.91
N GLU A 67 -9.44 -4.86 -9.37
CA GLU A 67 -10.34 -4.14 -10.28
C GLU A 67 -10.47 -4.88 -11.62
N ALA A 68 -9.34 -5.30 -12.20
CA ALA A 68 -9.32 -6.01 -13.49
C ALA A 68 -10.00 -7.39 -13.43
N SER A 69 -9.90 -8.09 -12.30
CA SER A 69 -10.57 -9.38 -12.10
C SER A 69 -12.03 -9.27 -11.66
N GLY A 70 -12.49 -8.05 -11.30
CA GLY A 70 -13.81 -7.81 -10.72
C GLY A 70 -13.93 -8.17 -9.24
N ALA A 71 -12.83 -8.56 -8.57
CA ALA A 71 -12.81 -8.84 -7.14
C ALA A 71 -13.01 -7.58 -6.28
N LEU A 72 -12.67 -6.39 -6.81
CA LEU A 72 -12.91 -5.09 -6.17
C LEU A 72 -13.90 -4.29 -7.02
N ALA A 73 -15.14 -4.19 -6.55
CA ALA A 73 -16.19 -3.41 -7.20
C ALA A 73 -16.04 -1.91 -6.91
N PRO A 74 -16.48 -1.00 -7.81
CA PRO A 74 -16.48 0.44 -7.55
C PRO A 74 -17.16 0.81 -6.22
N GLY A 75 -16.49 1.60 -5.38
CA GLY A 75 -17.00 2.02 -4.07
C GLY A 75 -16.93 0.96 -2.96
N ALA A 76 -16.44 -0.25 -3.24
CA ALA A 76 -16.20 -1.27 -2.23
C ALA A 76 -15.20 -0.80 -1.15
N THR A 77 -15.34 -1.34 0.06
CA THR A 77 -14.43 -1.03 1.17
C THR A 77 -13.20 -1.95 1.12
N ILE A 78 -12.01 -1.37 1.22
CA ILE A 78 -10.76 -2.11 1.35
C ILE A 78 -10.47 -2.31 2.84
N VAL A 79 -10.23 -3.54 3.26
CA VAL A 79 -9.90 -3.89 4.65
C VAL A 79 -8.56 -4.62 4.68
N GLU A 80 -7.56 -4.13 5.39
CA GLU A 80 -6.24 -4.80 5.47
C GLU A 80 -5.66 -4.76 6.88
N ALA A 81 -5.06 -5.88 7.28
CA ALA A 81 -4.26 -5.97 8.50
C ALA A 81 -2.81 -5.61 8.22
N THR A 82 -2.32 -4.50 8.76
CA THR A 82 -0.95 -4.02 8.56
C THR A 82 -0.55 -3.00 9.63
N SER A 83 0.68 -3.11 10.14
CA SER A 83 1.27 -2.16 11.09
C SER A 83 2.03 -1.01 10.40
N GLY A 84 1.91 -0.86 9.07
CA GLY A 84 2.86 -0.04 8.34
C GLY A 84 2.45 0.43 6.96
N ASN A 85 3.46 0.45 6.08
CA ASN A 85 3.45 1.23 4.85
C ASN A 85 2.44 0.73 3.82
N THR A 86 2.06 -0.55 3.86
CA THR A 86 1.00 -1.09 3.00
C THR A 86 -0.33 -0.39 3.28
N GLY A 87 -0.63 -0.09 4.55
CA GLY A 87 -1.84 0.64 4.92
C GLY A 87 -1.83 2.06 4.36
N ILE A 88 -0.67 2.73 4.38
CA ILE A 88 -0.51 4.08 3.81
C ILE A 88 -0.71 4.05 2.29
N GLY A 89 -0.10 3.08 1.59
CA GLY A 89 -0.27 2.92 0.16
C GLY A 89 -1.74 2.65 -0.22
N LEU A 90 -2.41 1.74 0.49
CA LEU A 90 -3.83 1.45 0.29
C LEU A 90 -4.71 2.67 0.58
N ALA A 91 -4.45 3.41 1.67
CA ALA A 91 -5.18 4.61 2.03
C ALA A 91 -5.02 5.73 0.99
N LEU A 92 -3.79 5.94 0.49
CA LEU A 92 -3.53 6.91 -0.58
C LEU A 92 -4.32 6.56 -1.84
N ILE A 93 -4.22 5.31 -2.32
CA ILE A 93 -4.94 4.89 -3.53
C ILE A 93 -6.45 4.94 -3.31
N GLY A 94 -6.95 4.41 -2.18
CA GLY A 94 -8.36 4.45 -1.85
C GLY A 94 -8.92 5.87 -1.82
N ARG A 95 -8.17 6.83 -1.29
CA ARG A 95 -8.56 8.26 -1.33
C ARG A 95 -8.65 8.81 -2.75
N LEU A 96 -7.74 8.40 -3.64
CA LEU A 96 -7.70 8.86 -5.03
C LEU A 96 -8.78 8.21 -5.90
N THR A 97 -9.20 6.99 -5.59
CA THR A 97 -10.17 6.21 -6.38
C THR A 97 -11.57 6.16 -5.78
N GLY A 98 -11.74 6.63 -4.54
CA GLY A 98 -13.01 6.64 -3.83
C GLY A 98 -13.33 5.35 -3.07
N TYR A 99 -12.37 4.46 -2.85
CA TYR A 99 -12.56 3.30 -1.98
C TYR A 99 -12.39 3.70 -0.51
N PRO A 100 -13.40 3.46 0.36
CA PRO A 100 -13.19 3.53 1.81
C PRO A 100 -12.12 2.52 2.23
N VAL A 101 -11.24 2.92 3.16
CA VAL A 101 -10.14 2.07 3.63
C VAL A 101 -10.23 1.89 5.14
N ILE A 102 -10.17 0.63 5.59
CA ILE A 102 -10.07 0.24 6.99
C ILE A 102 -8.74 -0.47 7.21
N ILE A 103 -7.92 0.06 8.12
CA ILE A 103 -6.63 -0.53 8.49
C ILE A 103 -6.73 -1.11 9.89
N VAL A 104 -6.55 -2.43 9.98
CA VAL A 104 -6.38 -3.13 11.24
C VAL A 104 -4.89 -3.11 11.61
N HIS A 105 -4.55 -2.48 12.73
CA HIS A 105 -3.16 -2.22 13.13
C HIS A 105 -2.86 -2.67 14.56
N SER A 106 -1.59 -2.72 14.90
CA SER A 106 -1.07 -2.97 16.25
C SER A 106 -1.10 -1.72 17.12
N ALA A 107 -1.17 -1.89 18.45
CA ALA A 107 -1.15 -0.78 19.41
C ALA A 107 0.13 0.08 19.33
N ASP A 108 1.24 -0.46 18.83
CA ASP A 108 2.54 0.20 18.73
C ASP A 108 2.77 0.97 17.40
N ILE A 109 1.76 1.07 16.52
CA ILE A 109 1.91 1.86 15.30
C ILE A 109 2.27 3.32 15.66
N SER A 110 3.35 3.84 15.03
CA SER A 110 3.86 5.19 15.27
C SER A 110 2.80 6.27 15.05
N ASN A 111 2.87 7.35 15.82
CA ASN A 111 1.95 8.49 15.71
C ASN A 111 1.98 9.13 14.31
N GLU A 112 3.14 9.16 13.65
CA GLU A 112 3.33 9.68 12.30
C GLU A 112 2.48 8.91 11.30
N LYS A 113 2.54 7.57 11.34
CA LYS A 113 1.72 6.70 10.49
C LYS A 113 0.23 6.89 10.76
N ARG A 114 -0.20 6.99 12.02
CA ARG A 114 -1.62 7.25 12.36
C ARG A 114 -2.11 8.56 11.75
N LYS A 115 -1.31 9.63 11.86
CA LYS A 115 -1.62 10.94 11.27
C LYS A 115 -1.73 10.88 9.75
N VAL A 116 -0.81 10.20 9.07
CA VAL A 116 -0.86 10.04 7.61
C VAL A 116 -2.09 9.23 7.18
N LEU A 117 -2.37 8.10 7.85
CA LEU A 117 -3.54 7.27 7.57
C LEU A 117 -4.85 8.04 7.77
N ALA A 118 -4.96 8.79 8.86
CA ALA A 118 -6.12 9.64 9.13
C ALA A 118 -6.27 10.77 8.10
N ALA A 119 -5.16 11.40 7.68
CA ALA A 119 -5.18 12.43 6.64
C ALA A 119 -5.67 11.91 5.28
N TYR A 120 -5.39 10.64 4.96
CA TYR A 120 -5.95 9.95 3.79
C TYR A 120 -7.38 9.43 4.00
N GLY A 121 -7.96 9.61 5.20
CA GLY A 121 -9.33 9.21 5.51
C GLY A 121 -9.50 7.73 5.84
N ALA A 122 -8.41 7.01 6.14
CA ALA A 122 -8.51 5.62 6.57
C ALA A 122 -9.11 5.52 7.97
N ARG A 123 -10.05 4.59 8.16
CA ARG A 123 -10.53 4.18 9.48
C ARG A 123 -9.51 3.24 10.10
N LEU A 124 -9.14 3.50 11.35
CA LEU A 124 -8.18 2.68 12.10
C LEU A 124 -8.91 1.78 13.09
N VAL A 125 -8.51 0.51 13.13
CA VAL A 125 -8.99 -0.48 14.09
C VAL A 125 -7.78 -1.12 14.76
N GLU A 126 -7.69 -1.03 16.08
CA GLU A 126 -6.61 -1.64 16.83
C GLU A 126 -6.89 -3.13 17.08
N ALA A 127 -5.87 -3.98 16.98
CA ALA A 127 -5.92 -5.42 17.26
C ALA A 127 -4.68 -5.86 18.06
N VAL A 128 -4.77 -7.03 18.71
CA VAL A 128 -3.68 -7.61 19.49
C VAL A 128 -2.70 -8.32 18.54
N TRP A 129 -1.62 -7.62 18.18
CA TRP A 129 -0.74 -8.05 17.10
C TRP A 129 -0.02 -9.39 17.34
N ASP A 130 0.34 -9.65 18.60
CA ASP A 130 1.07 -10.84 19.03
C ASP A 130 0.16 -12.03 19.34
N ALA A 131 -1.16 -11.90 19.15
CA ALA A 131 -2.09 -13.00 19.30
C ALA A 131 -1.78 -14.14 18.30
N ALA A 132 -1.97 -15.38 18.74
CA ALA A 132 -1.68 -16.56 17.91
C ALA A 132 -2.47 -16.53 16.59
N PRO A 133 -2.00 -17.18 15.50
CA PRO A 133 -2.69 -17.12 14.21
C PRO A 133 -4.15 -17.61 14.20
N ASP A 134 -4.50 -18.51 15.13
CA ASP A 134 -5.84 -19.06 15.35
C ASP A 134 -6.68 -18.25 16.36
N ASP A 135 -6.09 -17.25 17.01
CA ASP A 135 -6.79 -16.36 17.93
C ASP A 135 -7.69 -15.37 17.16
N PRO A 136 -8.99 -15.23 17.52
CA PRO A 136 -9.89 -14.27 16.88
C PRO A 136 -9.46 -12.81 17.04
N ALA A 137 -8.61 -12.49 18.03
CA ALA A 137 -8.02 -11.17 18.21
C ALA A 137 -6.81 -10.92 17.30
N ASN A 138 -6.32 -11.93 16.56
CA ASN A 138 -5.24 -11.75 15.60
C ASN A 138 -5.63 -10.71 14.54
N PRO A 139 -4.74 -9.78 14.15
CA PRO A 139 -5.07 -8.72 13.20
C PRO A 139 -5.65 -9.22 11.88
N ARG A 140 -5.19 -10.40 11.41
CA ARG A 140 -5.69 -11.02 10.18
C ARG A 140 -7.11 -11.52 10.35
N ALA A 141 -7.42 -12.21 11.46
CA ALA A 141 -8.76 -12.66 11.79
C ALA A 141 -9.73 -11.48 11.98
N VAL A 142 -9.28 -10.41 12.63
CA VAL A 142 -10.05 -9.17 12.78
C VAL A 142 -10.36 -8.53 11.43
N ALA A 143 -9.37 -8.44 10.52
CA ALA A 143 -9.58 -7.91 9.17
C ALA A 143 -10.53 -8.80 8.34
N ASP A 144 -10.42 -10.12 8.43
CA ASP A 144 -11.33 -11.06 7.77
C ASP A 144 -12.77 -10.89 8.25
N ARG A 145 -12.97 -10.79 9.57
CA ARG A 145 -14.29 -10.57 10.16
C ARG A 145 -14.90 -9.25 9.69
N ILE A 146 -14.15 -8.14 9.71
CA ILE A 146 -14.64 -6.85 9.22
C ILE A 146 -15.00 -6.91 7.73
N ALA A 147 -14.19 -7.59 6.92
CA ALA A 147 -14.47 -7.75 5.49
C ALA A 147 -15.74 -8.60 5.23
N GLN A 148 -16.02 -9.60 6.08
CA GLN A 148 -17.24 -10.41 6.01
C GLN A 148 -18.49 -9.63 6.46
N GLU A 149 -18.34 -8.74 7.45
CA GLU A 149 -19.43 -7.92 8.00
C GLU A 149 -19.86 -6.78 7.06
N ILE A 150 -18.96 -6.31 6.18
CA ILE A 150 -19.24 -5.21 5.23
C ILE A 150 -19.56 -5.80 3.85
N PRO A 151 -20.81 -5.69 3.36
CA PRO A 151 -21.18 -6.21 2.05
C PRO A 151 -20.30 -5.65 0.92
N GLY A 152 -19.69 -6.54 0.14
CA GLY A 152 -18.83 -6.18 -0.97
C GLY A 152 -17.44 -5.65 -0.58
N ALA A 153 -17.06 -5.70 0.70
CA ALA A 153 -15.70 -5.37 1.08
C ALA A 153 -14.68 -6.37 0.50
N TRP A 154 -13.49 -5.86 0.23
CA TRP A 154 -12.38 -6.62 -0.32
C TRP A 154 -11.18 -6.53 0.60
N ARG A 155 -10.57 -7.69 0.85
CA ARG A 155 -9.33 -7.80 1.59
C ARG A 155 -8.18 -8.10 0.63
N PRO A 156 -7.17 -7.21 0.52
CA PRO A 156 -5.99 -7.48 -0.30
C PRO A 156 -5.23 -8.72 0.13
N ALA A 157 -5.09 -8.96 1.44
CA ALA A 157 -4.36 -10.07 2.04
C ALA A 157 -2.90 -10.13 1.54
N GLN A 158 -2.14 -9.08 1.82
CA GLN A 158 -0.84 -8.80 1.16
C GLN A 158 0.17 -9.95 1.18
N PHE A 159 0.11 -10.85 2.17
CA PHE A 159 1.04 -11.98 2.30
C PHE A 159 0.71 -13.14 1.35
N ALA A 160 -0.56 -13.32 0.98
CA ALA A 160 -1.01 -14.38 0.08
C ALA A 160 -1.26 -13.88 -1.35
N ASN A 161 -1.41 -12.56 -1.53
CA ASN A 161 -1.74 -11.97 -2.82
C ASN A 161 -0.55 -11.97 -3.78
N THR A 162 -0.67 -12.69 -4.89
CA THR A 162 0.39 -12.81 -5.92
C THR A 162 0.67 -11.49 -6.64
N ALA A 163 -0.23 -10.51 -6.60
CA ALA A 163 0.02 -9.18 -7.15
C ALA A 163 1.05 -8.38 -6.31
N ASN A 164 1.31 -8.76 -5.06
CA ASN A 164 2.34 -8.15 -4.23
C ASN A 164 3.76 -8.43 -4.79
N PRO A 165 4.22 -9.70 -4.94
CA PRO A 165 5.52 -9.98 -5.53
C PRO A 165 5.63 -9.63 -7.02
N ALA A 166 4.51 -9.47 -7.73
CA ALA A 166 4.49 -9.08 -9.15
C ALA A 166 4.56 -7.55 -9.40
N ALA A 167 4.58 -6.73 -8.33
CA ALA A 167 4.51 -5.27 -8.38
C ALA A 167 5.81 -4.56 -8.82
#